data_AF-A0A419HBS4-F1
#
_entry.id   AF-A0A419HBS4-F1
#
_cell.length_a   1.000
_cell.length_b   1.000
_cell.length_c   1.000
_cell.angle_alpha   90.00
_cell.angle_beta   90.00
_cell.angle_gamma   90.00
#
_symmetry.space_group_name_H-M   'P 1'
#
loop_
_entity.id
_entity.type
_entity.pdbx_description
1 polymer ?
#
loop_
_entity_poly.entity_id
_entity_poly.type
_entity_poly.pdbx_seq_one_letter_code
_entity_poly.pdbx_strand_id
1 'polypeptide(L)'
;MPLVRGHYATSNPEWTLAGRPVGLNRQNMPRMACVNDSAALTSQIMFSTALHLDAGDAVAALSFQSGTVAASSPTNWWFALYDDSATPVLMAQTADQLTAAWAANTVKTLALATPQAIARTGIYYAAVMVKATTAPSLLGVATLSPASAGWLAGDKVLGQNSGSSLTTTAPATIASPSAAAFVPRVVAT
;
A
#
# COMPACT_ATOMS: atom_id res chain seq x y z
N MET A 1 -17.97 16.87 -35.58
CA MET A 1 -17.89 16.94 -34.10
C MET A 1 -16.62 16.25 -33.67
N PRO A 2 -15.58 16.96 -33.22
CA PRO A 2 -14.40 16.31 -32.70
C PRO A 2 -14.75 15.67 -31.36
N LEU A 3 -14.37 14.40 -31.17
CA LEU A 3 -14.47 13.70 -29.91
C LEU A 3 -13.65 14.46 -28.86
N VAL A 4 -14.33 15.17 -27.97
CA VAL A 4 -13.75 15.72 -26.74
C VAL A 4 -13.12 14.54 -26.01
N ARG A 5 -11.85 14.68 -25.60
CA ARG A 5 -11.07 13.70 -24.82
C ARG A 5 -11.92 13.08 -23.71
N GLY A 6 -12.55 11.94 -24.02
CA GLY A 6 -13.23 11.11 -23.05
C GLY A 6 -12.16 10.37 -22.27
N HIS A 7 -11.69 10.96 -21.18
CA HIS A 7 -11.18 10.16 -20.09
C HIS A 7 -12.37 9.30 -19.67
N TYR A 8 -12.34 8.01 -20.02
CA TYR A 8 -13.31 7.04 -19.49
C TYR A 8 -13.37 7.29 -17.99
N ALA A 9 -14.57 7.49 -17.44
CA ALA A 9 -14.72 7.42 -16.00
C ALA A 9 -14.09 6.09 -15.59
N THR A 10 -13.04 6.15 -14.78
CA THR A 10 -12.24 5.03 -14.27
C THR A 10 -13.10 4.19 -13.33
N SER A 11 -14.21 3.64 -13.82
CA SER A 11 -14.93 2.60 -13.12
C SER A 11 -13.99 1.40 -13.10
N ASN A 12 -13.33 1.19 -11.97
CA ASN A 12 -12.47 0.05 -11.72
C ASN A 12 -13.20 -1.22 -12.22
N PRO A 13 -12.71 -1.89 -13.29
CA PRO A 13 -13.44 -2.99 -13.91
C PRO A 13 -13.61 -4.16 -12.93
N GLU A 14 -12.67 -4.32 -11.99
CA GLU A 14 -12.80 -5.31 -10.92
C GLU A 14 -13.84 -4.93 -9.88
N TRP A 15 -13.97 -3.64 -9.54
CA TRP A 15 -15.06 -3.17 -8.67
C TRP A 15 -16.42 -3.48 -9.32
N THR A 16 -16.55 -3.26 -10.63
CA THR A 16 -17.77 -3.58 -11.37
C THR A 16 -18.02 -5.09 -11.41
N LEU A 17 -16.99 -5.90 -11.71
CA LEU A 17 -17.09 -7.36 -11.76
C LEU A 17 -17.39 -7.98 -10.39
N ALA A 18 -16.90 -7.38 -9.31
CA ALA A 18 -17.14 -7.84 -7.94
C ALA A 18 -18.51 -7.45 -7.39
N GLY A 19 -19.38 -6.82 -8.19
CA GLY A 19 -20.71 -6.39 -7.74
C GLY A 19 -20.72 -5.07 -6.97
N ARG A 20 -19.73 -4.20 -7.22
CA ARG A 20 -19.59 -2.86 -6.62
C ARG A 20 -19.53 -2.83 -5.09
N PRO A 21 -18.74 -3.70 -4.43
CA PRO A 21 -18.60 -3.65 -2.99
C PRO A 21 -17.96 -2.32 -2.55
N VAL A 22 -18.38 -1.82 -1.39
CA VAL A 22 -17.85 -0.58 -0.82
C VAL A 22 -16.34 -0.70 -0.61
N GLY A 23 -15.58 0.33 -1.02
CA GLY A 23 -14.14 0.45 -0.79
C GLY A 23 -13.24 -0.25 -1.81
N LEU A 24 -13.70 -1.28 -2.54
CA LEU A 24 -12.86 -1.95 -3.56
C LEU A 24 -12.48 -1.04 -4.73
N ASN A 25 -13.16 0.09 -4.91
CA ASN A 25 -12.76 1.13 -5.86
C ASN A 25 -11.38 1.72 -5.55
N ARG A 26 -10.93 1.69 -4.28
CA ARG A 26 -9.66 2.26 -3.79
C ARG A 26 -8.57 1.20 -3.71
N GLN A 27 -8.17 0.67 -4.86
CA GLN A 27 -7.06 -0.28 -4.97
C GLN A 27 -5.98 0.25 -5.89
N ASN A 28 -4.72 -0.07 -5.61
CA ASN A 28 -3.61 0.40 -6.46
C ASN A 28 -3.46 -0.39 -7.76
N MET A 29 -3.91 -1.64 -7.79
CA MET A 29 -3.84 -2.50 -8.97
C MET A 29 -4.98 -3.51 -8.98
N PRO A 30 -5.33 -4.03 -10.18
CA PRO A 30 -6.28 -5.12 -10.26
C PRO A 30 -5.67 -6.40 -9.67
N ARG A 31 -6.50 -7.20 -8.98
CA ARG A 31 -6.18 -8.55 -8.50
C ARG A 31 -5.58 -9.42 -9.59
N MET A 32 -6.05 -9.33 -10.84
CA MET A 32 -5.50 -10.14 -11.95
C MET A 32 -4.08 -9.74 -12.37
N ALA A 33 -3.60 -8.54 -12.01
CA ALA A 33 -2.21 -8.15 -12.21
C ALA A 33 -1.27 -8.70 -11.12
N CYS A 34 -1.82 -9.27 -10.04
CA CYS A 34 -1.06 -9.85 -8.95
C CYS A 34 -0.55 -11.24 -9.34
N VAL A 35 0.56 -11.29 -10.07
CA VAL A 35 1.13 -12.53 -10.62
C VAL A 35 2.42 -12.96 -9.91
N ASN A 36 2.82 -12.26 -8.86
CA ASN A 36 4.04 -12.53 -8.11
C ASN A 36 3.79 -12.59 -6.60
N ASP A 37 4.58 -13.44 -5.96
CA ASP A 37 4.78 -13.49 -4.52
C ASP A 37 6.24 -13.13 -4.24
N SER A 38 6.48 -12.14 -3.38
CA SER A 38 7.83 -11.60 -3.15
C SER A 38 8.12 -11.34 -1.67
N ALA A 39 9.32 -11.73 -1.24
CA ALA A 39 9.89 -11.38 0.06
C ALA A 39 10.40 -9.92 0.06
N ALA A 40 9.51 -8.97 -0.23
CA ALA A 40 9.84 -7.55 -0.37
C ALA A 40 10.06 -6.85 0.99
N LEU A 41 9.53 -7.42 2.07
CA LEU A 41 9.63 -6.87 3.42
C LEU A 41 10.99 -7.19 4.04
N THR A 42 11.65 -6.14 4.53
CA THR A 42 12.85 -6.27 5.39
C THR A 42 12.46 -5.93 6.81
N SER A 43 12.95 -6.70 7.79
CA SER A 43 12.64 -6.49 9.20
C SER A 43 12.99 -5.06 9.62
N GLN A 44 12.07 -4.37 10.30
CA GLN A 44 12.24 -3.00 10.80
C GLN A 44 12.37 -1.89 9.73
N ILE A 45 12.03 -2.19 8.48
CA ILE A 45 11.93 -1.22 7.38
C ILE A 45 10.49 -1.24 6.88
N MET A 46 9.92 -0.07 6.57
CA MET A 46 8.59 -0.03 5.97
C MET A 46 8.67 -0.10 4.46
N PHE A 47 7.71 -0.81 3.88
CA PHE A 47 7.46 -0.84 2.44
C PHE A 47 6.19 -0.03 2.16
N SER A 48 6.29 0.96 1.29
CA SER A 48 5.13 1.76 0.87
C SER A 48 4.83 1.58 -0.61
N THR A 49 3.55 1.61 -0.95
CA THR A 49 3.04 1.44 -2.31
C THR A 49 2.12 2.60 -2.65
N ALA A 50 2.23 3.09 -3.88
CA ALA A 50 1.40 4.18 -4.38
C ALA A 50 -0.06 3.73 -4.44
N LEU A 51 -0.97 4.60 -4.00
CA LEU A 51 -2.41 4.37 -4.01
C LEU A 51 -3.12 5.65 -4.47
N HIS A 52 -3.87 5.55 -5.56
CA HIS A 52 -4.72 6.65 -5.99
C HIS A 52 -5.98 6.71 -5.13
N LEU A 53 -6.26 7.89 -4.58
CA LEU A 53 -7.47 8.16 -3.81
C LEU A 53 -8.14 9.42 -4.34
N ASP A 54 -9.47 9.43 -4.33
CA ASP A 54 -10.28 10.55 -4.79
C ASP A 54 -10.71 11.44 -3.63
N ALA A 55 -10.85 12.75 -3.89
CA ALA A 55 -11.40 13.68 -2.92
C ALA A 55 -12.82 13.23 -2.50
N GLY A 56 -13.05 13.19 -1.19
CA GLY A 56 -14.29 12.69 -0.58
C GLY A 56 -14.25 11.21 -0.18
N ASP A 57 -13.18 10.47 -0.52
CA ASP A 57 -13.01 9.12 -0.02
C ASP A 57 -12.86 9.11 1.51
N ALA A 58 -13.54 8.16 2.15
CA ALA A 58 -13.35 7.84 3.57
C ALA A 58 -12.56 6.55 3.66
N VAL A 59 -11.34 6.63 4.22
CA VAL A 59 -10.44 5.49 4.42
C VAL A 59 -10.39 5.18 5.91
N ALA A 60 -10.98 4.05 6.30
CA ALA A 60 -11.02 3.58 7.68
C ALA A 60 -10.09 2.38 7.93
N ALA A 61 -9.74 1.62 6.88
CA ALA A 61 -8.86 0.46 6.99
C ALA A 61 -7.97 0.27 5.75
N LEU A 62 -6.87 -0.43 5.95
CA LEU A 62 -5.96 -0.86 4.89
C LEU A 62 -5.90 -2.39 4.85
N SER A 63 -5.91 -2.93 3.64
CA SER A 63 -5.84 -4.37 3.38
C SER A 63 -4.59 -4.72 2.58
N PHE A 64 -3.75 -5.60 3.15
CA PHE A 64 -2.62 -6.22 2.47
C PHE A 64 -2.78 -7.74 2.48
N GLN A 65 -2.28 -8.39 1.43
CA GLN A 65 -2.30 -9.84 1.32
C GLN A 65 -0.88 -10.41 1.39
N SER A 66 -0.67 -11.36 2.30
CA SER A 66 0.53 -12.18 2.28
C SER A 66 0.48 -13.19 1.14
N GLY A 67 1.63 -13.46 0.54
CA GLY A 67 1.80 -14.60 -0.36
C GLY A 67 2.06 -15.90 0.40
N THR A 68 2.95 -16.74 -0.11
CA THR A 68 3.16 -18.11 0.36
C THR A 68 4.00 -18.22 1.63
N VAL A 69 4.73 -17.17 2.02
CA VAL A 69 5.54 -17.14 3.25
C VAL A 69 4.79 -16.41 4.35
N ALA A 70 4.60 -17.09 5.49
CA ALA A 70 4.00 -16.51 6.70
C ALA A 70 5.04 -15.71 7.52
N ALA A 71 4.55 -14.79 8.35
CA ALA A 71 5.38 -14.14 9.35
C ALA A 71 5.79 -15.13 10.44
N SER A 72 7.09 -15.23 10.73
CA SER A 72 7.64 -16.06 11.82
C SER A 72 8.18 -15.18 12.93
N SER A 73 7.71 -15.43 14.16
CA SER A 73 8.06 -14.66 15.36
C SER A 73 7.96 -13.13 15.16
N PRO A 74 6.80 -12.60 14.70
CA PRO A 74 6.60 -11.16 14.66
C PRO A 74 6.66 -10.58 16.07
N THR A 75 7.18 -9.36 16.18
CA THR A 75 7.24 -8.61 17.44
C THR A 75 6.52 -7.27 17.33
N ASN A 76 6.49 -6.67 16.14
CA ASN A 76 5.76 -5.45 15.81
C ASN A 76 5.35 -5.54 14.34
N TRP A 77 4.13 -5.15 14.00
CA TRP A 77 3.71 -4.91 12.62
C TRP A 77 2.45 -4.06 12.57
N TRP A 78 2.38 -3.21 11.55
CA TRP A 78 1.32 -2.21 11.38
C TRP A 78 1.20 -1.81 9.92
N PHE A 79 0.07 -1.16 9.59
CA PHE A 79 -0.12 -0.45 8.33
C PHE A 79 -0.25 1.06 8.58
N ALA A 80 0.13 1.86 7.59
CA ALA A 80 0.03 3.31 7.67
C ALA A 80 -0.42 3.92 6.34
N LEU A 81 -1.11 5.06 6.43
CA LEU A 81 -1.51 5.88 5.29
C LEU A 81 -0.76 7.21 5.37
N TYR A 82 -0.16 7.58 4.24
CA TYR A 82 0.56 8.83 4.04
C TYR A 82 -0.09 9.66 2.94
N ASP A 83 0.04 10.98 3.05
CA ASP A 83 -0.56 11.95 2.13
C ASP A 83 0.09 11.97 0.73
N ASP A 84 -0.41 12.86 -0.13
CA ASP A 84 0.03 13.03 -1.51
C ASP A 84 1.16 14.08 -1.70
N SER A 85 1.73 14.58 -0.59
CA SER A 85 2.78 15.60 -0.60
C SER A 85 4.05 15.11 -1.31
N ALA A 86 4.94 16.05 -1.69
CA ALA A 86 6.22 15.71 -2.32
C ALA A 86 7.10 14.83 -1.40
N THR A 87 7.07 15.12 -0.10
CA THR A 87 7.56 14.24 0.95
C THR A 87 6.33 13.78 1.76
N PRO A 88 5.82 12.56 1.52
CA PRO A 88 4.56 12.13 2.10
C PRO A 88 4.57 12.17 3.63
N VAL A 89 3.53 12.77 4.22
CA VAL A 89 3.34 12.93 5.67
C VAL A 89 2.37 11.89 6.20
N LEU A 90 2.65 11.34 7.38
CA LEU A 90 1.80 10.34 8.02
C LEU A 90 0.43 10.95 8.36
N MET A 91 -0.64 10.36 7.82
CA MET A 91 -2.02 10.75 8.12
C MET A 91 -2.59 9.92 9.26
N ALA A 92 -2.41 8.60 9.17
CA ALA A 92 -2.88 7.65 10.18
C ALA A 92 -2.10 6.34 10.09
N GLN A 93 -2.08 5.60 11.20
CA GLN A 93 -1.60 4.23 11.26
C GLN A 93 -2.58 3.34 12.01
N THR A 94 -2.47 2.04 11.81
CA THR A 94 -3.19 1.04 12.59
C THR A 94 -2.59 0.93 14.00
N ALA A 95 -3.29 0.25 14.91
CA ALA A 95 -2.64 -0.25 16.12
C ALA A 95 -1.51 -1.23 15.75
N ASP A 96 -0.43 -1.23 16.54
CA ASP A 96 0.59 -2.27 16.44
C ASP A 96 -0.02 -3.62 16.82
N GLN A 97 0.24 -4.62 16.00
CA GLN A 97 -0.30 -5.96 16.16
C GLN A 97 0.62 -6.88 16.97
N LEU A 98 1.77 -6.36 17.43
CA LEU A 98 2.72 -7.05 18.30
C LEU A 98 3.10 -8.42 17.72
N THR A 99 2.74 -9.49 18.43
CA THR A 99 3.06 -10.89 18.11
C THR A 99 1.95 -11.60 17.34
N ALA A 100 0.89 -10.89 16.94
CA ALA A 100 -0.22 -11.48 16.22
C ALA A 100 0.26 -12.15 14.92
N ALA A 101 -0.22 -13.36 14.67
CA ALA A 101 0.22 -14.14 13.52
C ALA A 101 -0.34 -13.58 12.20
N TRP A 102 0.54 -13.54 11.19
CA TRP A 102 0.17 -13.34 9.80
C TRP A 102 0.53 -14.60 9.00
N ALA A 103 -0.46 -15.48 8.86
CA ALA A 103 -0.33 -16.71 8.10
C ALA A 103 -0.18 -16.43 6.59
N ALA A 104 0.39 -17.39 5.86
CA ALA A 104 0.47 -17.34 4.41
C ALA A 104 -0.94 -17.26 3.78
N ASN A 105 -1.00 -16.74 2.55
CA ASN A 105 -2.21 -16.63 1.73
C ASN A 105 -3.39 -15.94 2.42
N THR A 106 -3.09 -15.04 3.37
CA THR A 106 -4.09 -14.40 4.21
C THR A 106 -4.12 -12.90 3.95
N VAL A 107 -5.31 -12.37 3.69
CA VAL A 107 -5.57 -10.93 3.70
C VAL A 107 -5.67 -10.47 5.16
N LYS A 108 -4.91 -9.43 5.50
CA LYS A 108 -5.06 -8.69 6.75
C LYS A 108 -5.68 -7.35 6.42
N THR A 109 -6.86 -7.10 6.97
CA THR A 109 -7.53 -5.80 6.95
C THR A 109 -7.45 -5.24 8.36
N LEU A 110 -6.79 -4.09 8.51
CA LEU A 110 -6.60 -3.45 9.80
C LEU A 110 -7.20 -2.05 9.78
N ALA A 111 -7.95 -1.73 10.84
CA ALA A 111 -8.50 -0.40 11.03
C ALA A 111 -7.40 0.60 11.38
N LEU A 112 -7.44 1.76 10.73
CA LEU A 112 -6.65 2.92 11.11
C LEU A 112 -7.14 3.44 12.46
N ALA A 113 -6.23 3.91 13.31
CA ALA A 113 -6.58 4.50 14.61
C ALA A 113 -7.51 5.71 14.48
N THR A 114 -7.46 6.40 13.35
CA THR A 114 -8.39 7.48 13.01
C THR A 114 -8.74 7.37 11.52
N PRO A 115 -10.03 7.20 11.16
CA PRO A 115 -10.47 7.24 9.78
C PRO A 115 -10.10 8.56 9.10
N GLN A 116 -9.67 8.50 7.85
CA GLN A 116 -9.19 9.64 7.09
C GLN A 116 -10.18 10.01 5.98
N ALA A 117 -10.59 11.29 5.96
CA ALA A 117 -11.32 11.86 4.84
C ALA A 117 -10.32 12.48 3.86
N ILE A 118 -10.35 12.03 2.61
CA ILE A 118 -9.41 12.46 1.58
C ILE A 118 -9.84 13.83 1.04
N ALA A 119 -9.02 14.86 1.29
CA ALA A 119 -9.36 16.23 0.94
C ALA A 119 -9.07 16.57 -0.54
N ARG A 120 -8.08 15.90 -1.15
CA ARG A 120 -7.62 16.14 -2.51
C ARG A 120 -7.37 14.83 -3.24
N THR A 121 -7.86 14.73 -4.48
CA THR A 121 -7.54 13.60 -5.37
C THR A 121 -6.04 13.60 -5.67
N GLY A 122 -5.38 12.46 -5.49
CA GLY A 122 -3.94 12.37 -5.63
C GLY A 122 -3.39 10.96 -5.47
N ILE A 123 -2.06 10.87 -5.46
CA ILE A 123 -1.34 9.61 -5.16
C ILE A 123 -0.87 9.68 -3.72
N TYR A 124 -1.54 8.89 -2.90
CA TYR A 124 -1.22 8.65 -1.49
C TYR A 124 -0.32 7.42 -1.39
N TYR A 125 0.17 7.13 -0.18
CA TYR A 125 0.97 5.94 0.07
C TYR A 125 0.38 5.10 1.19
N ALA A 126 0.12 3.83 0.89
CA ALA A 126 -0.15 2.83 1.91
C ALA A 126 1.14 2.08 2.23
N ALA A 127 1.48 2.00 3.52
CA ALA A 127 2.70 1.38 3.99
C ALA A 127 2.42 0.18 4.90
N VAL A 128 3.35 -0.76 4.89
CA VAL A 128 3.38 -1.92 5.77
C VAL A 128 4.79 -2.05 6.35
N MET A 129 4.87 -2.32 7.64
CA MET A 129 6.12 -2.65 8.33
C MET A 129 5.92 -3.94 9.11
N VAL A 130 6.92 -4.81 9.07
CA VAL A 130 6.97 -6.01 9.91
C VAL A 130 8.35 -6.11 10.55
N LYS A 131 8.39 -6.28 11.86
CA LYS A 131 9.58 -6.69 12.61
C LYS A 131 9.38 -8.14 13.06
N ALA A 132 10.08 -9.05 12.39
CA ALA A 132 9.99 -10.49 12.61
C ALA A 132 11.35 -11.16 12.30
N THR A 133 11.51 -12.41 12.71
CA THR A 133 12.64 -13.25 12.24
C THR A 133 12.49 -13.53 10.75
N THR A 134 11.26 -13.85 10.32
CA THR A 134 10.88 -13.98 8.91
C THR A 134 9.66 -13.09 8.67
N ALA A 135 9.80 -12.07 7.83
CA ALA A 135 8.67 -11.27 7.39
C ALA A 135 7.80 -12.07 6.39
N PRO A 136 6.48 -11.83 6.33
CA PRO A 136 5.64 -12.48 5.34
C PRO A 136 6.04 -12.00 3.94
N SER A 137 5.94 -12.88 2.95
CA SER A 137 5.99 -12.45 1.57
C SER A 137 4.67 -11.76 1.20
N LEU A 138 4.68 -10.88 0.21
CA LEU A 138 3.50 -10.13 -0.22
C LEU A 138 3.09 -10.52 -1.62
N LEU A 139 1.77 -10.53 -1.86
CA LEU A 139 1.22 -10.72 -3.19
C LEU A 139 1.17 -9.37 -3.95
N GLY A 140 1.59 -9.38 -5.20
CA GLY A 140 1.62 -8.17 -6.04
C GLY A 140 2.23 -8.45 -7.40
N VAL A 141 2.94 -7.46 -7.94
CA VAL A 141 3.63 -7.56 -9.22
C VAL A 141 5.12 -7.28 -9.04
N ALA A 142 5.95 -8.15 -9.60
CA ALA A 142 7.38 -7.92 -9.69
C ALA A 142 7.66 -6.86 -10.76
N THR A 143 8.58 -5.96 -10.48
CA THR A 143 9.01 -4.91 -11.39
C THR A 143 10.54 -4.86 -11.42
N LEU A 144 11.11 -3.90 -12.14
CA LEU A 144 12.51 -3.52 -11.96
C LEU A 144 12.51 -2.23 -11.11
N SER A 145 13.46 -2.07 -10.19
CA SER A 145 13.61 -0.81 -9.42
C SER A 145 13.59 0.48 -10.28
N PRO A 146 14.25 0.56 -11.45
CA PRO A 146 14.11 1.75 -12.30
C PRO A 146 12.68 1.94 -12.85
N ALA A 147 11.92 0.86 -13.05
CA ALA A 147 10.54 0.95 -13.52
C ALA A 147 9.59 1.45 -12.43
N SER A 148 9.91 1.26 -11.15
CA SER A 148 9.10 1.77 -10.03
C SER A 148 9.45 3.19 -9.61
N ALA A 149 10.66 3.71 -9.95
CA ALA A 149 11.15 5.02 -9.52
C ALA A 149 10.48 6.25 -10.16
N GLY A 150 9.70 6.05 -11.23
CA GLY A 150 9.14 7.14 -12.04
C GLY A 150 9.97 7.38 -13.31
N TRP A 151 9.31 7.72 -14.41
CA TRP A 151 9.92 7.89 -15.73
C TRP A 151 10.11 9.36 -16.09
N LEU A 152 9.24 10.22 -15.55
CA LEU A 152 9.25 11.66 -15.72
C LEU A 152 9.52 12.36 -14.39
N ALA A 153 10.01 13.60 -14.47
CA ALA A 153 10.17 14.45 -13.30
C ALA A 153 8.80 14.66 -12.63
N GLY A 154 8.72 14.32 -11.33
CA GLY A 154 7.49 14.43 -10.55
C GLY A 154 6.64 13.16 -10.53
N ASP A 155 7.01 12.11 -11.28
CA ASP A 155 6.36 10.81 -11.17
C ASP A 155 6.52 10.27 -9.74
N LYS A 156 5.44 9.67 -9.25
CA LYS A 156 5.41 9.07 -7.93
C LYS A 156 5.95 7.64 -8.01
N VAL A 157 6.82 7.30 -7.06
CA VAL A 157 7.41 5.96 -6.97
C VAL A 157 6.29 4.96 -6.65
N LEU A 158 6.20 3.86 -7.40
CA LEU A 158 5.09 2.89 -7.26
C LEU A 158 5.24 1.97 -6.05
N GLY A 159 6.47 1.60 -5.70
CA GLY A 159 6.80 0.75 -4.56
C GLY A 159 8.19 1.09 -4.03
N GLN A 160 8.33 1.27 -2.72
CA GLN A 160 9.56 1.79 -2.13
C GLN A 160 9.77 1.38 -0.69
N ASN A 161 11.04 1.28 -0.30
CA ASN A 161 11.48 1.00 1.06
C ASN A 161 11.87 2.32 1.74
N SER A 162 11.57 2.45 3.03
CA SER A 162 11.94 3.64 3.81
C SER A 162 11.99 3.35 5.32
N GLY A 163 12.69 4.23 6.04
CA GLY A 163 12.92 4.07 7.47
C GLY A 163 13.99 3.02 7.81
N SER A 164 14.31 2.94 9.09
CA SER A 164 15.26 1.98 9.67
C SER A 164 14.96 1.83 11.15
N SER A 165 15.25 0.65 11.71
CA SER A 165 15.06 0.35 13.14
C SER A 165 13.64 0.65 13.66
N LEU A 166 12.64 0.57 12.78
CA LEU A 166 11.26 0.83 13.14
C LEU A 166 10.75 -0.20 14.17
N THR A 167 9.79 0.24 14.98
CA THR A 167 9.09 -0.57 15.98
C THR A 167 7.58 -0.31 15.89
N THR A 168 6.98 0.36 16.87
CA THR A 168 5.53 0.51 17.03
C THR A 168 4.94 1.69 16.25
N THR A 169 5.78 2.61 15.81
CA THR A 169 5.35 3.90 15.24
C THR A 169 5.93 4.08 13.85
N ALA A 170 5.06 4.42 12.92
CA ALA A 170 5.42 4.77 11.57
C ALA A 170 6.19 6.12 11.56
N PRO A 171 7.20 6.29 10.70
CA PRO A 171 7.87 7.57 10.53
C PRO A 171 6.87 8.70 10.23
N ALA A 172 7.10 9.89 10.77
CA ALA A 172 6.25 11.05 10.50
C ALA A 172 6.21 11.43 9.01
N THR A 173 7.27 11.12 8.28
CA THR A 173 7.36 11.34 6.84
C THR A 173 8.09 10.19 6.13
N ILE A 174 7.80 9.99 4.85
CA ILE A 174 8.58 9.11 3.97
C ILE A 174 9.78 9.90 3.42
N ALA A 175 10.84 10.01 4.22
CA ALA A 175 12.07 10.68 3.82
C ALA A 175 13.05 9.70 3.17
N SER A 176 13.68 10.12 2.07
CA SER A 176 14.71 9.37 1.34
C SER A 176 14.33 7.92 0.98
N PRO A 177 13.14 7.67 0.38
CA PRO A 177 12.76 6.33 0.00
C PRO A 177 13.65 5.79 -1.13
N SER A 178 13.84 4.47 -1.15
CA SER A 178 14.51 3.77 -2.25
C SER A 178 13.50 2.94 -3.04
N ALA A 179 13.43 3.13 -4.36
CA ALA A 179 12.53 2.40 -5.24
C ALA A 179 12.81 0.88 -5.22
N ALA A 180 11.76 0.09 -5.06
CA ALA A 180 11.82 -1.35 -4.96
C ALA A 180 11.34 -2.03 -6.24
N ALA A 181 11.92 -3.20 -6.56
CA ALA A 181 11.57 -4.05 -7.70
C ALA A 181 10.27 -4.84 -7.49
N PHE A 182 9.29 -4.25 -6.79
CA PHE A 182 8.04 -4.90 -6.44
C PHE A 182 6.98 -3.86 -6.10
N VAL A 183 5.71 -4.17 -6.38
CA VAL A 183 4.56 -3.36 -5.96
C VAL A 183 3.52 -4.31 -5.34
N PRO A 184 3.31 -4.28 -4.01
CA PRO A 184 2.26 -5.08 -3.37
C PRO A 184 0.88 -4.53 -3.71
N ARG A 185 -0.12 -5.40 -3.80
CA ARG A 185 -1.51 -4.95 -3.91
C ARG A 185 -2.01 -4.45 -2.56
N VAL A 186 -2.65 -3.29 -2.59
CA VAL A 186 -3.33 -2.71 -1.43
C VAL A 186 -4.76 -2.32 -1.81
N VAL A 187 -5.67 -2.46 -0.84
CA VAL A 187 -7.04 -1.97 -0.92
C VAL A 187 -7.33 -1.14 0.34
N ALA A 188 -7.83 0.08 0.14
CA ALA A 188 -8.30 0.95 1.21
C ALA A 188 -9.84 0.89 1.30
N THR A 189 -10.39 0.82 2.50
CA THR A 189 -11.86 0.77 2.71
C THR A 189 -12.30 1.77 3.74
#